data_AF-A0A6N4QCT4-F1
#
_entry.id   AF-A0A6N4QCT4-F1
#
_cell.length_a   1.000
_cell.length_b   1.000
_cell.length_c   1.000
_cell.angle_alpha   90.00
_cell.angle_beta   90.00
_cell.angle_gamma   90.00
#
_symmetry.space_group_name_H-M   'P 1'
#
loop_
_entity.id
_entity.type
_entity.pdbx_description
1 polymer ?
#
loop_
_entity_poly.entity_id
_entity_poly.type
_entity_poly.pdbx_seq_one_letter_code
_entity_poly.pdbx_strand_id
1 'polypeptide(L)'
;MKQYLTILILIFLISDSPKSQETIKDWQLGPDEETLEPGVKYSRSKDIEQEFIMYNLDPRDIAKKHVRPFVGLLKKVIKEKDFDKLVYLTLGVQSEIGKKMGGLESIISDDLHQIDENWKKIFRKTGKDPYCNYEKLLTTVVKEILIVPYSAKKPRPSSINERTNFNVEYLITINPNTINFHTLLVMVRFDNQTDEKWYYVTRYFKHCPIPNLVPDYNEHDYHLKP
;
A
#
# COMPACT_ATOMS: atom_id res chain seq x y z
N MET A 1 5.09 -75.60 -32.39
CA MET A 1 5.63 -74.84 -31.24
C MET A 1 6.47 -73.68 -31.75
N LYS A 2 5.91 -72.46 -31.74
CA LYS A 2 6.65 -71.20 -31.76
C LYS A 2 5.85 -70.20 -30.95
N GLN A 3 6.32 -69.92 -29.73
CA GLN A 3 5.77 -68.93 -28.81
C GLN A 3 6.16 -67.54 -29.33
N TYR A 4 5.17 -66.71 -29.68
CA TYR A 4 5.39 -65.28 -29.87
C TYR A 4 5.17 -64.60 -28.52
N LEU A 5 6.29 -64.28 -27.87
CA LEU A 5 6.35 -63.48 -26.66
C LEU A 5 6.24 -62.00 -27.07
N THR A 6 5.03 -61.46 -27.10
CA THR A 6 4.82 -60.03 -27.33
C THR A 6 5.16 -59.28 -26.04
N ILE A 7 6.36 -58.71 -25.98
CA ILE A 7 6.80 -57.84 -24.89
C ILE A 7 6.10 -56.48 -25.04
N LEU A 8 5.13 -56.24 -24.17
CA LEU A 8 4.52 -54.93 -23.91
C LEU A 8 5.57 -54.04 -23.20
N ILE A 9 6.25 -53.18 -23.94
CA ILE A 9 7.08 -52.12 -23.36
C ILE A 9 6.11 -51.00 -22.94
N LEU A 10 5.66 -51.04 -21.68
CA LEU A 10 5.09 -49.88 -21.01
C LEU A 10 6.23 -48.88 -20.78
N ILE A 11 6.39 -47.95 -21.71
CA ILE A 11 7.14 -46.71 -21.48
C ILE A 11 6.28 -45.88 -20.53
N PHE A 12 6.50 -46.03 -19.22
CA PHE A 12 6.11 -45.02 -18.25
C PHE A 12 6.86 -43.74 -18.62
N LEU A 13 6.18 -42.86 -19.35
CA LEU A 13 6.55 -41.45 -19.45
C LEU A 13 6.42 -40.89 -18.03
N ILE A 14 7.52 -40.95 -17.28
CA ILE A 14 7.74 -40.12 -16.11
C ILE A 14 7.75 -38.71 -16.68
N SER A 15 6.61 -38.04 -16.57
CA SER A 15 6.48 -36.61 -16.74
C SER A 15 7.30 -35.97 -15.62
N ASP A 16 8.62 -35.88 -15.82
CA ASP A 16 9.44 -34.88 -15.14
C ASP A 16 8.98 -33.53 -15.69
N SER A 17 7.84 -33.06 -15.18
CA SER A 17 7.55 -31.64 -15.16
C SER A 17 8.80 -31.01 -14.55
N PRO A 18 9.53 -30.14 -15.28
CA PRO A 18 10.64 -29.46 -14.67
C PRO A 18 10.05 -28.69 -13.48
N LYS A 19 10.37 -29.12 -12.25
CA LYS A 19 10.21 -28.25 -11.09
C LYS A 19 11.00 -27.02 -11.47
N SER A 20 10.29 -25.94 -11.84
CA SER A 20 10.91 -24.64 -12.01
C SER A 20 11.68 -24.40 -10.73
N GLN A 21 13.01 -24.47 -10.79
CA GLN A 21 13.82 -23.91 -9.73
C GLN A 21 13.42 -22.44 -9.71
N GLU A 22 12.57 -22.06 -8.76
CA GLU A 22 12.31 -20.65 -8.49
C GLU A 22 13.67 -20.04 -8.22
N THR A 23 14.17 -19.27 -9.18
CA THR A 23 15.41 -18.53 -9.01
C THR A 23 15.16 -17.55 -7.86
N ILE A 24 15.68 -17.88 -6.68
CA ILE A 24 15.64 -17.02 -5.51
C ILE A 24 16.21 -15.67 -5.93
N LYS A 25 15.38 -14.62 -5.85
CA LYS A 25 15.81 -13.26 -6.14
C LYS A 25 16.74 -12.79 -5.02
N ASP A 26 17.78 -12.04 -5.33
CA ASP A 26 18.78 -11.58 -4.35
C ASP A 26 18.14 -10.84 -3.15
N TRP A 27 17.07 -10.10 -3.40
CA TRP A 27 16.36 -9.38 -2.34
C TRP A 27 15.63 -10.30 -1.36
N GLN A 28 15.28 -11.53 -1.75
CA GLN A 28 14.70 -12.55 -0.87
C GLN A 28 15.72 -13.14 0.11
N LEU A 29 17.01 -12.84 -0.07
CA LEU A 29 18.07 -13.18 0.89
C LEU A 29 18.33 -12.03 1.89
N GLY A 30 17.61 -10.91 1.75
CA GLY A 30 17.67 -9.79 2.68
C GLY A 30 17.17 -10.14 4.09
N PRO A 31 17.52 -9.32 5.09
CA PRO A 31 17.09 -9.55 6.46
C PRO A 31 15.56 -9.38 6.59
N ASP A 32 14.98 -10.04 7.59
CA ASP A 32 13.55 -9.90 7.90
C ASP A 32 13.19 -8.47 8.36
N GLU A 33 14.13 -7.77 9.00
CA GLU A 33 14.01 -6.35 9.33
C GLU A 33 15.26 -5.55 8.96
N GLU A 34 15.09 -4.30 8.55
CA GLU A 34 16.18 -3.39 8.21
C GLU A 34 15.88 -1.97 8.72
N THR A 35 16.84 -1.34 9.40
CA THR A 35 16.76 0.09 9.70
C THR A 35 17.14 0.90 8.46
N LEU A 36 16.19 1.67 7.91
CA LEU A 36 16.41 2.47 6.71
C LEU A 36 17.03 3.84 7.03
N GLU A 37 16.67 4.40 8.19
CA GLU A 37 17.20 5.63 8.80
C GLU A 37 16.78 5.68 10.28
N PRO A 38 17.34 6.59 11.11
CA PRO A 38 16.95 6.71 12.52
C PRO A 38 15.43 6.85 12.71
N GLY A 39 14.83 5.89 13.41
CA GLY A 39 13.40 5.84 13.69
C GLY A 39 12.53 5.37 12.51
N VAL A 40 13.10 4.85 11.42
CA VAL A 40 12.34 4.24 10.31
C VAL A 40 12.89 2.86 9.98
N LYS A 41 12.03 1.85 10.10
CA LYS A 41 12.35 0.45 9.83
C LYS A 41 11.52 -0.08 8.67
N TYR A 42 12.10 -1.00 7.93
CA TYR A 42 11.43 -1.87 6.98
C TYR A 42 11.30 -3.25 7.61
N SER A 43 10.11 -3.85 7.56
CA SER A 43 9.90 -5.26 7.87
C SER A 43 9.39 -5.98 6.63
N ARG A 44 10.01 -7.12 6.36
CA ARG A 44 9.64 -8.05 5.30
C ARG A 44 8.28 -8.69 5.63
N SER A 45 7.54 -9.08 4.59
CA SER A 45 6.27 -9.81 4.72
C SER A 45 6.27 -11.00 3.76
N LYS A 46 6.59 -12.19 4.29
CA LYS A 46 6.76 -13.42 3.50
C LYS A 46 5.49 -13.82 2.76
N ASP A 47 4.33 -13.56 3.35
CA ASP A 47 3.03 -13.89 2.76
C ASP A 47 2.73 -13.08 1.49
N ILE A 48 3.26 -11.85 1.40
CA ILE A 48 2.98 -10.94 0.29
C ILE A 48 4.06 -11.00 -0.81
N GLU A 49 5.23 -11.59 -0.52
CA GLU A 49 6.36 -11.64 -1.46
C GLU A 49 6.01 -12.27 -2.80
N GLN A 50 5.09 -13.23 -2.83
CA GLN A 50 4.67 -13.88 -4.06
C GLN A 50 4.06 -12.91 -5.07
N GLU A 51 3.34 -11.88 -4.62
CA GLU A 51 2.82 -10.83 -5.51
C GLU A 51 3.95 -9.99 -6.12
N PHE A 52 4.97 -9.67 -5.33
CA PHE A 52 6.13 -8.91 -5.80
C PHE A 52 7.00 -9.74 -6.75
N ILE A 53 7.20 -11.03 -6.46
CA ILE A 53 7.91 -11.98 -7.32
C ILE A 53 7.22 -12.10 -8.67
N MET A 54 5.87 -12.23 -8.68
CA MET A 54 5.07 -12.34 -9.89
C MET A 54 5.32 -11.19 -10.88
N TYR A 55 5.56 -9.99 -10.35
CA TYR A 55 5.81 -8.79 -11.17
C TYR A 55 7.29 -8.39 -11.26
N ASN A 56 8.20 -9.26 -10.80
CA ASN A 56 9.64 -9.03 -10.77
C ASN A 56 10.00 -7.70 -10.07
N LEU A 57 9.34 -7.43 -8.95
CA LEU A 57 9.55 -6.24 -8.12
C LEU A 57 10.33 -6.59 -6.86
N ASP A 58 11.20 -5.68 -6.44
CA ASP A 58 11.89 -5.75 -5.14
C ASP A 58 11.17 -4.82 -4.14
N PRO A 59 10.39 -5.36 -3.19
CA PRO A 59 9.69 -4.53 -2.21
C PRO A 59 10.64 -3.75 -1.29
N ARG A 60 11.83 -4.27 -1.02
CA ARG A 60 12.83 -3.60 -0.17
C ARG A 60 13.44 -2.40 -0.90
N ASP A 61 13.80 -2.57 -2.17
CA ASP A 61 14.31 -1.47 -3.00
C ASP A 61 13.26 -0.37 -3.20
N ILE A 62 12.01 -0.74 -3.46
CA ILE A 62 10.91 0.21 -3.55
C ILE A 62 10.70 0.96 -2.22
N ALA A 63 10.77 0.27 -1.09
CA ALA A 63 10.68 0.91 0.23
C ALA A 63 11.77 1.98 0.41
N LYS A 64 13.01 1.68 0.01
CA LYS A 64 14.15 2.60 0.09
C LYS A 64 14.02 3.81 -0.84
N LYS A 65 13.66 3.56 -2.11
CA LYS A 65 13.64 4.57 -3.17
C LYS A 65 12.39 5.45 -3.13
N HIS A 66 11.23 4.88 -2.82
CA HIS A 66 9.95 5.56 -3.00
C HIS A 66 9.18 5.77 -1.70
N VAL A 67 9.14 4.77 -0.80
CA VAL A 67 8.32 4.86 0.42
C VAL A 67 9.01 5.68 1.52
N ARG A 68 10.31 5.51 1.73
CA ARG A 68 11.08 6.27 2.73
C ARG A 68 10.99 7.80 2.51
N PRO A 69 11.13 8.34 1.28
CA PRO A 69 10.89 9.77 1.04
C PRO A 69 9.47 10.23 1.43
N PHE A 70 8.44 9.43 1.16
CA PHE A 70 7.08 9.72 1.60
C PHE A 70 6.98 9.76 3.14
N VAL A 71 7.61 8.80 3.83
CA VAL A 71 7.69 8.78 5.30
C VAL A 71 8.35 10.05 5.84
N GLY A 72 9.42 10.53 5.20
CA GLY A 72 10.05 11.81 5.52
C GLY A 72 9.09 13.00 5.39
N LEU A 73 8.32 13.04 4.30
CA LEU A 73 7.27 14.06 4.10
C LEU A 73 6.17 13.95 5.17
N LEU A 74 5.71 12.74 5.48
CA LEU A 74 4.68 12.51 6.50
C LEU A 74 5.14 12.97 7.90
N LYS A 75 6.39 12.68 8.27
CA LYS A 75 7.01 13.18 9.52
C LYS A 75 6.97 14.71 9.59
N LYS A 76 7.30 15.38 8.47
CA LYS A 76 7.25 16.84 8.36
C LYS A 76 5.82 17.36 8.54
N VAL A 77 4.86 16.78 7.82
CA VAL A 77 3.43 17.13 7.90
C VAL A 77 2.89 17.02 9.33
N ILE A 78 3.20 15.92 10.03
CA ILE A 78 2.79 15.71 11.43
C ILE A 78 3.45 16.75 12.35
N LYS A 79 4.76 16.97 12.21
CA LYS A 79 5.51 17.93 13.03
C LYS A 79 4.99 19.36 12.87
N GLU A 80 4.68 19.76 11.64
CA GLU A 80 4.19 21.09 11.29
C GLU A 80 2.67 21.24 11.51
N LYS A 81 1.98 20.13 11.84
CA LYS A 81 0.51 20.06 11.94
C LYS A 81 -0.18 20.55 10.67
N ASP A 82 0.42 20.25 9.52
CA ASP A 82 -0.02 20.74 8.21
C ASP A 82 -1.18 19.89 7.66
N PHE A 83 -2.39 20.24 8.08
CA PHE A 83 -3.59 19.54 7.65
C PHE A 83 -3.84 19.65 6.15
N ASP A 84 -3.54 20.80 5.53
CA ASP A 84 -3.76 21.00 4.10
C ASP A 84 -2.89 20.06 3.28
N LYS A 85 -1.62 19.91 3.67
CA LYS A 85 -0.72 18.95 3.02
C LYS A 85 -1.16 17.52 3.29
N LEU A 86 -1.68 17.20 4.48
CA LEU A 86 -2.21 15.88 4.78
C LEU A 86 -3.40 15.54 3.87
N VAL A 87 -4.35 16.46 3.67
CA VAL A 87 -5.47 16.30 2.74
C VAL A 87 -4.96 16.00 1.33
N TYR A 88 -3.98 16.76 0.84
CA TYR A 88 -3.35 16.51 -0.47
C TYR A 88 -2.71 15.12 -0.58
N LEU A 89 -2.19 14.56 0.51
CA LEU A 89 -1.64 13.19 0.52
C LEU A 89 -2.72 12.11 0.56
N THR A 90 -4.00 12.46 0.74
CA THR A 90 -5.10 11.51 0.96
C THR A 90 -6.08 11.47 -0.21
N LEU A 91 -5.62 11.78 -1.43
CA LEU A 91 -6.45 11.77 -2.65
C LEU A 91 -7.25 10.48 -2.82
N GLY A 92 -6.72 9.35 -2.34
CA GLY A 92 -7.36 8.04 -2.44
C GLY A 92 -8.66 7.87 -1.64
N VAL A 93 -9.02 8.81 -0.75
CA VAL A 93 -10.28 8.77 0.03
C VAL A 93 -11.21 9.94 -0.25
N GLN A 94 -10.85 10.84 -1.18
CA GLN A 94 -11.65 12.03 -1.49
C GLN A 94 -13.01 11.70 -2.09
N SER A 95 -13.07 10.64 -2.90
CA SER A 95 -14.31 10.14 -3.50
C SER A 95 -15.34 9.76 -2.44
N GLU A 96 -14.89 9.04 -1.42
CA GLU A 96 -15.65 8.60 -0.28
C GLU A 96 -16.12 9.81 0.54
N ILE A 97 -15.21 10.74 0.83
CA ILE A 97 -15.54 11.96 1.56
C ILE A 97 -16.57 12.81 0.80
N GLY A 98 -16.45 12.93 -0.53
CA GLY A 98 -17.42 13.60 -1.39
C GLY A 98 -18.83 13.03 -1.24
N LYS A 99 -18.96 11.71 -1.32
CA LYS A 99 -20.23 11.01 -1.07
C LYS A 99 -20.81 11.35 0.31
N LYS A 100 -19.97 11.41 1.35
CA LYS A 100 -20.40 11.72 2.73
C LYS A 100 -20.85 13.17 2.88
N MET A 101 -20.31 14.07 2.07
CA MET A 101 -20.67 15.49 2.05
C MET A 101 -21.99 15.79 1.33
N GLY A 102 -22.72 14.76 0.88
CA GLY A 102 -24.01 14.90 0.20
C GLY A 102 -23.89 15.28 -1.27
N GLY A 103 -22.73 15.06 -1.89
CA GLY A 103 -22.43 15.48 -3.25
C GLY A 103 -21.79 14.39 -4.10
N LEU A 104 -22.46 14.11 -5.22
CA LEU A 104 -21.94 13.63 -6.50
C LEU A 104 -21.93 12.11 -6.72
N GLU A 105 -22.93 11.66 -7.47
CA GLU A 105 -22.97 10.33 -8.11
C GLU A 105 -21.87 10.17 -9.19
N SER A 106 -21.31 11.27 -9.72
CA SER A 106 -20.14 11.27 -10.60
C SER A 106 -19.11 12.32 -10.17
N ILE A 107 -17.91 11.88 -9.82
CA ILE A 107 -16.82 12.76 -9.37
C ILE A 107 -16.09 13.31 -10.60
N ILE A 108 -16.26 14.61 -10.88
CA ILE A 108 -15.48 15.35 -11.88
C ILE A 108 -14.31 16.06 -11.16
N SER A 109 -13.25 16.46 -11.88
CA SER A 109 -12.06 17.11 -11.28
C SER A 109 -12.38 18.36 -10.45
N ASP A 110 -13.37 19.14 -10.87
CA ASP A 110 -13.76 20.38 -10.20
C ASP A 110 -14.43 20.10 -8.85
N ASP A 111 -15.11 18.97 -8.76
CA ASP A 111 -15.73 18.51 -7.52
C ASP A 111 -14.70 18.10 -6.47
N LEU A 112 -13.62 17.44 -6.90
CA LEU A 112 -12.53 17.04 -5.99
C LEU A 112 -11.88 18.25 -5.34
N HIS A 113 -11.67 19.33 -6.10
CA HIS A 113 -11.14 20.57 -5.55
C HIS A 113 -12.10 21.19 -4.51
N GLN A 114 -13.41 21.17 -4.80
CA GLN A 114 -14.40 21.71 -3.88
C GLN A 114 -14.53 20.87 -2.59
N ILE A 115 -14.44 19.53 -2.70
CA ILE A 115 -14.40 18.62 -1.55
C ILE A 115 -13.20 18.97 -0.66
N ASP A 116 -12.02 19.12 -1.24
CA ASP A 116 -10.80 19.46 -0.51
C ASP A 116 -10.90 20.78 0.23
N GLU A 117 -11.32 21.84 -0.46
CA GLU A 117 -11.41 23.17 0.15
C GLU A 117 -12.45 23.22 1.27
N ASN A 118 -13.59 22.54 1.09
CA ASN A 118 -14.60 22.44 2.13
C ASN A 118 -14.11 21.64 3.34
N TRP A 119 -13.41 20.52 3.11
CA TRP A 119 -12.84 19.72 4.19
C TRP A 119 -11.81 20.51 5.00
N LYS A 120 -10.86 21.17 4.32
CA LYS A 120 -9.89 22.08 4.94
C LYS A 120 -10.58 23.21 5.70
N LYS A 121 -11.63 23.82 5.12
CA LYS A 121 -12.39 24.90 5.77
C LYS A 121 -13.06 24.44 7.07
N ILE A 122 -13.65 23.24 7.09
CA ILE A 122 -14.24 22.68 8.31
C ILE A 122 -13.16 22.50 9.38
N PHE A 123 -12.05 21.85 9.03
CA PHE A 123 -10.94 21.62 9.96
C PHE A 123 -10.37 22.94 10.52
N ARG A 124 -10.11 23.94 9.67
CA ARG A 124 -9.62 25.26 10.11
C ARG A 124 -10.58 25.95 11.08
N LYS A 125 -11.89 25.73 10.94
CA LYS A 125 -12.92 26.31 11.83
C LYS A 125 -13.04 25.57 13.16
N THR A 126 -12.93 24.24 13.15
CA THR A 126 -13.27 23.39 14.32
C THR A 126 -12.06 22.79 15.03
N GLY A 127 -10.90 22.74 14.37
CA GLY A 127 -9.73 21.96 14.78
C GLY A 127 -9.94 20.44 14.73
N LYS A 128 -11.01 19.96 14.11
CA LYS A 128 -11.38 18.54 14.06
C LYS A 128 -11.66 18.11 12.63
N ASP A 129 -11.16 16.94 12.25
CA ASP A 129 -11.50 16.30 11.00
C ASP A 129 -12.77 15.44 11.19
N PRO A 130 -13.92 15.85 10.62
CA PRO A 130 -15.18 15.14 10.81
C PRO A 130 -15.26 13.81 10.05
N TYR A 131 -14.28 13.48 9.20
CA TYR A 131 -14.34 12.32 8.32
C TYR A 131 -13.36 11.23 8.72
N CYS A 132 -12.08 11.58 8.91
CA CYS A 132 -11.00 10.61 9.06
C CYS A 132 -10.18 10.79 10.33
N ASN A 133 -10.62 11.65 11.27
CA ASN A 133 -9.97 11.93 12.54
C ASN A 133 -8.45 12.22 12.40
N TYR A 134 -8.04 12.85 11.30
CA TYR A 134 -6.62 13.14 11.04
C TYR A 134 -5.99 14.08 12.08
N GLU A 135 -6.77 14.81 12.90
CA GLU A 135 -6.21 15.54 14.05
C GLU A 135 -5.46 14.63 15.02
N LYS A 136 -5.84 13.35 15.14
CA LYS A 136 -5.13 12.37 15.98
C LYS A 136 -3.74 12.07 15.43
N LEU A 137 -3.62 11.97 14.11
CA LEU A 137 -2.34 11.78 13.44
C LEU A 137 -1.44 13.01 13.63
N LEU A 138 -1.98 14.22 13.44
CA LEU A 138 -1.23 15.48 13.55
C LEU A 138 -0.82 15.84 14.99
N THR A 139 -1.47 15.26 15.99
CA THR A 139 -1.11 15.46 17.41
C THR A 139 -0.11 14.43 17.92
N THR A 140 0.30 13.48 17.09
CA THR A 140 1.22 12.41 17.47
C THR A 140 2.67 12.84 17.46
N VAL A 141 3.39 12.50 18.53
CA VAL A 141 4.86 12.58 18.56
C VAL A 141 5.42 11.33 17.88
N VAL A 142 5.99 11.50 16.69
CA VAL A 142 6.57 10.40 15.91
C VAL A 142 7.91 9.98 16.53
N LYS A 143 7.99 8.76 17.04
CA LYS A 143 9.21 8.15 17.58
C LYS A 143 9.79 7.10 16.64
N GLU A 144 8.92 6.27 16.09
CA GLU A 144 9.29 5.16 15.22
C GLU A 144 8.25 4.99 14.11
N ILE A 145 8.70 4.59 12.92
CA ILE A 145 7.84 4.24 11.80
C ILE A 145 8.27 2.89 11.24
N LEU A 146 7.31 1.99 11.07
CA LEU A 146 7.48 0.69 10.43
C LEU A 146 6.85 0.70 9.04
N ILE A 147 7.61 0.29 8.04
CA ILE A 147 7.20 0.13 6.65
C ILE A 147 7.10 -1.36 6.35
N VAL A 148 5.93 -1.83 5.91
CA VAL A 148 5.69 -3.24 5.57
C VAL A 148 5.05 -3.32 4.18
N PRO A 149 5.56 -4.14 3.25
CA PRO A 149 4.90 -4.34 1.96
C PRO A 149 3.53 -5.00 2.17
N TYR A 150 2.52 -4.53 1.45
CA TYR A 150 1.13 -4.96 1.61
C TYR A 150 0.55 -5.61 0.36
N SER A 151 0.73 -5.01 -0.81
CA SER A 151 0.27 -5.59 -2.07
C SER A 151 1.06 -5.08 -3.27
N ALA A 152 1.08 -5.85 -4.35
CA ALA A 152 1.54 -5.40 -5.67
C ALA A 152 0.42 -5.63 -6.69
N LYS A 153 0.09 -4.60 -7.49
CA LYS A 153 -0.94 -4.70 -8.52
C LYS A 153 -0.30 -5.01 -9.86
N LYS A 154 -1.07 -5.71 -10.71
CA LYS A 154 -0.67 -5.99 -12.10
C LYS A 154 -0.16 -4.70 -12.78
N PRO A 155 1.09 -4.70 -13.27
CA PRO A 155 1.64 -3.56 -13.98
C PRO A 155 0.80 -3.24 -15.22
N ARG A 156 0.61 -1.94 -15.48
CA ARG A 156 -0.19 -1.48 -16.61
C ARG A 156 0.71 -0.82 -17.64
N PRO A 157 0.73 -1.30 -18.89
CA PRO A 157 1.41 -0.57 -19.96
C PRO A 157 0.77 0.81 -20.08
N SER A 158 1.60 1.83 -20.17
CA SER A 158 1.20 3.17 -20.54
C SER A 158 0.98 3.22 -22.04
N SER A 159 0.04 4.05 -22.49
CA SER A 159 -0.11 4.38 -23.91
C SER A 159 1.07 5.23 -24.44
N ILE A 160 1.95 5.69 -23.55
CA ILE A 160 3.09 6.56 -23.86
C ILE A 160 4.39 5.77 -23.72
N ASN A 161 5.15 5.67 -24.82
CA ASN A 161 6.57 5.33 -24.89
C ASN A 161 7.02 4.07 -24.11
N GLU A 162 6.40 2.90 -24.32
CA GLU A 162 6.83 1.64 -23.67
C GLU A 162 6.90 1.69 -22.13
N ARG A 163 6.31 2.71 -21.50
CA ARG A 163 6.32 2.85 -20.04
C ARG A 163 5.44 1.79 -19.42
N THR A 164 5.88 1.22 -18.32
CA THR A 164 5.07 0.34 -17.49
C THR A 164 4.81 1.04 -16.16
N ASN A 165 3.53 1.27 -15.84
CA ASN A 165 3.13 1.82 -14.55
C ASN A 165 3.03 0.68 -13.53
N PHE A 166 3.70 0.86 -12.40
CA PHE A 166 3.61 -0.02 -11.25
C PHE A 166 2.78 0.66 -10.17
N ASN A 167 1.95 -0.12 -9.49
CA ASN A 167 1.22 0.33 -8.31
C ASN A 167 1.42 -0.70 -7.21
N VAL A 168 1.98 -0.27 -6.10
CA VAL A 168 2.25 -1.12 -4.94
C VAL A 168 1.75 -0.42 -3.69
N GLU A 169 1.38 -1.19 -2.68
CA GLU A 169 0.86 -0.67 -1.42
C GLU A 169 1.76 -1.10 -0.26
N TYR A 170 1.94 -0.18 0.69
CA TYR A 170 2.68 -0.40 1.92
C TYR A 170 1.84 0.00 3.12
N LEU A 171 1.93 -0.79 4.18
CA LEU A 171 1.50 -0.38 5.51
C LEU A 171 2.60 0.48 6.14
N ILE A 172 2.20 1.68 6.56
CA ILE A 172 3.04 2.61 7.31
C ILE A 172 2.46 2.71 8.71
N THR A 173 3.13 2.11 9.69
CA THR A 173 2.71 2.16 11.09
C THR A 173 3.60 3.09 11.87
N ILE A 174 3.01 4.16 12.42
CA ILE A 174 3.66 5.12 13.30
C ILE A 174 3.52 4.64 14.74
N ASN A 175 4.63 4.63 15.47
CA ASN A 175 4.75 4.19 16.85
C ASN A 175 4.16 2.78 17.07
N PRO A 176 4.61 1.75 16.30
CA PRO A 176 3.99 0.42 16.27
C PRO A 176 3.91 -0.26 17.64
N ASN A 177 4.86 0.05 18.53
CA ASN A 177 4.98 -0.55 19.86
C ASN A 177 4.27 0.27 20.96
N THR A 178 3.26 1.06 20.60
CA THR A 178 2.54 1.95 21.55
C THR A 178 1.04 1.81 21.40
N ILE A 179 0.28 2.17 22.45
CA ILE A 179 -1.19 2.17 22.40
C ILE A 179 -1.76 3.24 21.45
N ASN A 180 -0.98 4.28 21.14
CA ASN A 180 -1.36 5.38 20.25
C ASN A 180 -0.71 5.20 18.86
N PHE A 181 -0.70 3.98 18.35
CA PHE A 181 -0.17 3.71 17.02
C PHE A 181 -1.16 4.15 15.94
N HIS A 182 -0.63 4.52 14.79
CA HIS A 182 -1.41 4.90 13.63
C HIS A 182 -0.94 4.11 12.42
N THR A 183 -1.85 3.43 11.72
CA THR A 183 -1.51 2.64 10.53
C THR A 183 -2.18 3.26 9.31
N LEU A 184 -1.38 3.55 8.30
CA LEU A 184 -1.81 4.05 7.00
C LEU A 184 -1.54 2.98 5.93
N LEU A 185 -2.48 2.78 5.02
CA LEU A 185 -2.20 2.12 3.75
C LEU A 185 -1.82 3.20 2.73
N VAL A 186 -0.65 3.06 2.14
CA VAL A 186 -0.10 4.03 1.19
C VAL A 186 0.14 3.34 -0.13
N MET A 187 -0.50 3.85 -1.18
CA MET A 187 -0.18 3.44 -2.54
C MET A 187 1.01 4.26 -3.05
N VAL A 188 1.95 3.58 -3.70
CA VAL A 188 3.04 4.18 -4.46
C VAL A 188 2.87 3.78 -5.92
N ARG A 189 2.80 4.79 -6.79
CA ARG A 189 2.79 4.65 -8.23
C ARG A 189 4.08 5.21 -8.81
N PHE A 190 4.71 4.46 -9.71
CA PHE A 190 5.93 4.85 -10.41
C PHE A 190 5.96 4.16 -11.79
N ASP A 191 6.89 4.56 -12.65
CA ASP A 191 7.15 3.88 -13.92
C ASP A 191 8.62 3.44 -14.05
N ASN A 192 8.92 2.64 -15.08
CA ASN A 192 10.26 2.09 -15.33
C ASN A 192 11.22 3.04 -16.07
N GLN A 193 10.80 4.24 -16.45
CA GLN A 193 11.59 5.14 -17.31
C GLN A 193 11.85 6.52 -16.68
N THR A 194 11.08 6.91 -15.67
CA THR A 194 11.15 8.22 -15.02
C THR A 194 11.33 8.08 -13.52
N ASP A 195 11.86 9.13 -12.89
CA ASP A 195 11.88 9.27 -11.42
C ASP A 195 10.55 9.80 -10.87
N GLU A 196 9.54 9.97 -11.72
CA GLU A 196 8.21 10.42 -11.32
C GLU A 196 7.53 9.35 -10.46
N LYS A 197 6.90 9.83 -9.40
CA LYS A 197 6.25 8.98 -8.41
C LYS A 197 5.10 9.73 -7.78
N TRP A 198 4.00 9.02 -7.59
CA TRP A 198 2.85 9.50 -6.86
C TRP A 198 2.65 8.60 -5.66
N TYR A 199 2.40 9.22 -4.52
CA TYR A 199 2.01 8.52 -3.31
C TYR A 199 0.72 9.13 -2.80
N TYR A 200 -0.15 8.28 -2.28
CA TYR A 200 -1.32 8.73 -1.55
C TYR A 200 -1.74 7.70 -0.53
N VAL A 201 -2.22 8.19 0.60
CA VAL A 201 -2.87 7.42 1.66
C VAL A 201 -4.22 6.97 1.11
N THR A 202 -4.37 5.66 0.94
CA THR A 202 -5.62 5.03 0.51
C THR A 202 -6.50 4.65 1.69
N ARG A 203 -5.90 4.41 2.87
CA ARG A 203 -6.63 4.11 4.11
C ARG A 203 -5.89 4.63 5.33
N TYR A 204 -6.66 5.05 6.33
CA TYR A 204 -6.17 5.29 7.68
C TYR A 204 -6.95 4.40 8.66
N PHE A 205 -6.34 3.29 9.05
CA PHE A 205 -7.00 2.24 9.82
C PHE A 205 -7.49 2.77 11.16
N LYS A 206 -8.69 2.34 11.59
CA LYS A 206 -9.40 2.74 12.82
C LYS A 206 -9.83 4.21 12.91
N HIS A 207 -9.41 5.06 11.99
CA HIS A 207 -9.65 6.51 12.05
C HIS A 207 -10.44 7.05 10.87
N CYS A 208 -10.27 6.46 9.69
CA CYS A 208 -10.99 6.74 8.45
C CYS A 208 -11.73 5.48 8.00
N PRO A 209 -12.78 5.06 8.74
CA PRO A 209 -13.55 3.88 8.40
C PRO A 209 -14.23 4.08 7.04
N ILE A 210 -13.89 3.21 6.08
CA ILE A 210 -14.62 3.10 4.82
C ILE A 210 -16.12 2.80 5.03
N PRO A 211 -16.60 2.11 6.10
CA PRO A 211 -18.03 1.81 6.25
C PRO A 211 -18.88 2.85 7.01
N ASN A 212 -18.51 4.15 7.06
CA ASN A 212 -19.51 5.20 7.31
C ASN A 212 -20.09 5.81 6.02
N LEU A 213 -20.01 5.02 4.92
CA LEU A 213 -20.57 5.32 3.60
C LEU A 213 -21.33 4.14 2.98
N VAL A 214 -21.48 3.02 3.70
CA VAL A 214 -22.40 1.92 3.39
C VAL A 214 -23.02 1.48 4.73
N PRO A 215 -24.36 1.39 4.85
CA PRO A 215 -24.99 0.98 6.10
C PRO A 215 -24.67 -0.51 6.37
N ASP A 216 -24.21 -0.78 7.59
CA ASP A 216 -23.81 -2.09 8.15
C ASP A 216 -22.67 -2.83 7.45
N TYR A 217 -21.46 -2.77 8.03
CA TYR A 217 -20.40 -3.74 7.76
C TYR A 217 -19.87 -4.30 9.08
N ASN A 218 -20.19 -5.58 9.33
CA ASN A 218 -19.83 -6.31 10.54
C ASN A 218 -18.31 -6.44 10.70
N GLU A 219 -17.86 -6.20 11.93
CA GLU A 219 -16.46 -6.11 12.39
C GLU A 219 -15.69 -7.45 12.43
N HIS A 220 -16.17 -8.51 11.78
CA HIS A 220 -15.70 -9.88 12.05
C HIS A 220 -14.51 -10.39 11.23
N ASP A 221 -13.98 -9.64 10.26
CA ASP A 221 -12.99 -10.18 9.31
C ASP A 221 -11.54 -9.69 9.45
N TYR A 222 -11.16 -9.11 10.59
CA TYR A 222 -9.74 -8.84 10.88
C TYR A 222 -9.27 -9.53 12.16
N HIS A 223 -9.17 -10.85 12.10
CA HIS A 223 -8.19 -11.56 12.91
C HIS A 223 -6.79 -11.36 12.30
N LEU A 224 -6.20 -10.18 12.54
CA LEU A 224 -4.74 -10.08 12.62
C LEU A 224 -4.33 -10.81 13.89
N LYS A 225 -3.95 -12.08 13.77
CA LYS A 225 -3.30 -12.80 14.87
C LYS A 225 -1.89 -12.20 15.07
N PRO A 226 -1.45 -12.08 16.34
CA PRO A 226 -0.12 -11.59 16.68
C PRO A 226 0.98 -12.51 16.13
#